data_AF-A0A2V9LLQ0-F1
#
_entry.id   AF-A0A2V9LLQ0-F1
#
_cell.length_a   1.000
_cell.length_b   1.000
_cell.length_c   1.000
_cell.angle_alpha   90.00
_cell.angle_beta   90.00
_cell.angle_gamma   90.00
#
_symmetry.space_group_name_H-M   'P 1'
#
loop_
_entity.id
_entity.type
_entity.pdbx_description
1 polymer ?
#
loop_
_entity_poly.entity_id
_entity_poly.type
_entity_poly.pdbx_seq_one_letter_code
_entity_poly.pdbx_strand_id
1 'polypeptide(L)' 'MAEMRSAYTIVTTRRFQRDFNELDLSVARRIMKKIDHLAAHPELVSQPLRNPPAGLEGVHKYTPGVP' A
#
# COMPACT_ATOMS: atom_id res chain seq x y z
N MET A 1 7.65 -10.22 17.76
CA MET A 1 7.50 -9.17 16.74
C MET A 1 6.79 -8.02 17.44
N ALA A 2 7.39 -6.83 17.52
CA ALA A 2 6.75 -5.69 18.15
C ALA A 2 5.51 -5.28 17.33
N GLU A 3 4.34 -5.21 17.96
CA GLU A 3 3.12 -4.70 17.33
C GLU A 3 3.32 -3.23 16.97
N MET A 4 3.56 -2.94 15.69
CA MET A 4 3.57 -1.57 15.19
C MET A 4 2.12 -1.10 15.12
N ARG A 5 1.72 -0.21 16.04
CA ARG A 5 0.36 0.35 16.06
C ARG A 5 0.15 1.20 14.81
N SER A 6 -0.62 0.72 13.84
CA SER A 6 -0.99 1.49 12.65
C SER A 6 -1.93 2.64 13.05
N ALA A 7 -1.62 3.85 12.62
CA ALA A 7 -2.48 5.03 12.84
C ALA A 7 -3.76 4.96 11.97
N TYR A 8 -3.72 4.19 10.88
CA TYR A 8 -4.82 4.02 9.94
C TYR A 8 -5.25 2.55 9.83
N THR A 9 -6.54 2.35 9.51
CA THR A 9 -7.08 1.05 9.15
C THR A 9 -6.82 0.75 7.67
N ILE A 10 -6.37 -0.46 7.37
CA ILE A 10 -6.13 -0.91 6.00
C ILE A 10 -7.40 -1.55 5.45
N VAL A 11 -7.90 -1.04 4.33
CA VAL A 11 -9.04 -1.62 3.59
C VAL A 11 -8.58 -1.99 2.19
N THR A 12 -8.83 -3.23 1.77
CA THR A 12 -8.46 -3.73 0.44
C THR A 12 -9.68 -3.93 -0.43
N THR A 13 -9.49 -3.75 -1.74
CA THR A 13 -10.52 -4.11 -2.73
C THR A 13 -10.49 -5.62 -3.01
N ARG A 14 -11.62 -6.19 -3.45
CA ARG A 14 -11.68 -7.61 -3.85
C ARG A 14 -10.69 -7.94 -4.96
N ARG A 15 -10.51 -7.02 -5.92
CA ARG A 15 -9.54 -7.16 -7.02
C ARG A 15 -8.12 -7.21 -6.48
N PHE A 16 -7.75 -6.28 -5.59
CA PHE A 16 -6.43 -6.29 -4.96
C PHE A 16 -6.17 -7.62 -4.25
N GLN A 17 -7.12 -8.12 -3.48
CA GLN A 17 -6.92 -9.35 -2.71
C GLN A 17 -6.71 -10.58 -3.59
N ARG A 18 -7.47 -10.70 -4.69
CA ARG A 18 -7.26 -11.77 -5.67
C ARG A 18 -5.86 -11.66 -6.28
N ASP A 19 -5.53 -10.50 -6.84
CA ASP A 19 -4.26 -10.29 -7.54
C ASP A 19 -3.06 -10.44 -6.57
N PHE A 20 -3.21 -10.05 -5.30
CA PHE A 20 -2.20 -10.20 -4.25
C PHE A 20 -1.95 -11.67 -3.86
N ASN A 21 -3.00 -12.49 -3.81
CA ASN A 21 -2.88 -13.91 -3.43
C ASN A 21 -2.15 -14.75 -4.50
N GLU A 22 -2.06 -14.25 -5.73
CA GLU A 22 -1.34 -14.90 -6.83
C GLU A 22 0.15 -14.52 -6.88
N LEU A 23 0.60 -13.57 -6.04
CA LEU A 23 1.98 -13.12 -6.02
C LEU A 23 2.92 -14.11 -5.32
N ASP A 24 4.18 -14.12 -5.76
CA ASP A 24 5.26 -14.75 -5.02
C ASP A 24 5.33 -14.21 -3.59
N LEU A 25 5.57 -15.11 -2.64
CA LEU A 25 5.61 -14.79 -1.21
C LEU A 25 6.59 -13.64 -0.88
N SER A 26 7.70 -13.56 -1.61
CA SER A 26 8.71 -12.51 -1.44
C SER A 26 8.19 -11.13 -1.84
N VAL A 27 7.40 -11.05 -2.92
CA VAL A 27 6.77 -9.82 -3.41
C VAL A 27 5.63 -9.42 -2.49
N ALA A 28 4.77 -10.36 -2.11
CA ALA A 28 3.65 -10.15 -1.18
C ALA A 28 4.13 -9.54 0.15
N ARG A 29 5.23 -10.08 0.72
CA ARG A 29 5.85 -9.55 1.94
C ARG A 29 6.34 -8.11 1.80
N ARG A 30 6.95 -7.75 0.66
CA ARG A 30 7.43 -6.37 0.40
C ARG A 30 6.26 -5.39 0.32
N ILE A 31 5.17 -5.80 -0.33
CA ILE A 31 3.94 -4.99 -0.42
C ILE A 31 3.35 -4.79 0.97
N MET A 32 3.13 -5.85 1.75
CA MET A 32 2.60 -5.73 3.12
C MET A 32 3.45 -4.82 3.99
N LYS A 33 4.77 -5.00 3.97
CA LYS A 33 5.69 -4.13 4.71
C LYS A 33 5.53 -2.65 4.34
N LYS A 34 5.33 -2.35 3.06
CA LYS A 34 5.12 -0.96 2.61
C LYS A 34 3.74 -0.44 3.05
N ILE A 35 2.69 -1.25 2.96
CA ILE A 35 1.34 -0.88 3.43
C ILE A 35 1.37 -0.58 4.93
N ASP A 36 1.94 -1.47 5.73
CA ASP A 36 2.04 -1.31 7.19
C ASP A 36 2.85 -0.06 7.56
N HIS A 37 3.95 0.20 6.83
CA HIS A 37 4.76 1.38 7.04
C HIS A 37 4.00 2.67 6.72
N LEU A 38 3.30 2.74 5.59
CA LEU A 38 2.48 3.91 5.23
C LEU A 38 1.29 4.10 6.18
N ALA A 39 0.69 3.02 6.66
CA ALA A 39 -0.42 3.09 7.64
C ALA A 39 0.05 3.55 9.02
N ALA A 40 1.31 3.28 9.39
CA ALA A 40 1.92 3.80 10.62
C ALA A 40 2.43 5.25 10.46
N HIS A 41 2.78 5.67 9.24
CA HIS A 41 3.40 6.96 8.92
C HIS A 41 2.65 7.68 7.78
N PRO A 42 1.44 8.18 8.03
CA PRO A 42 0.61 8.87 7.03
C PRO A 42 1.29 10.10 6.40
N GLU A 43 2.22 10.74 7.11
CA GLU A 43 3.02 11.86 6.63
C GLU A 43 3.90 11.50 5.42
N LEU A 44 4.18 10.22 5.20
CA LEU A 44 4.92 9.72 4.04
C LEU A 44 4.02 9.56 2.80
N VAL A 45 2.70 9.75 2.93
CA VAL A 45 1.74 9.63 1.84
C VAL A 45 1.78 10.89 0.95
N SER A 46 2.85 11.03 0.15
CA SER A 46 3.13 12.25 -0.63
C SER A 46 3.33 12.03 -2.15
N GLN A 47 3.13 10.81 -2.66
CA GLN A 47 3.37 10.46 -4.07
C GLN A 47 2.07 10.29 -4.87
N PRO A 48 1.42 11.39 -5.31
CA PRO A 48 0.18 11.30 -6.07
C PRO A 48 0.40 10.59 -7.41
N LEU A 49 -0.61 9.83 -7.85
CA LEU A 49 -0.63 9.21 -9.16
C LEU A 49 -0.64 10.32 -10.23
N ARG A 50 0.41 10.38 -11.06
CA ARG A 50 0.48 11.34 -12.17
C ARG A 50 -0.53 10.97 -13.25
N ASN A 51 -1.25 11.97 -13.75
CA ASN A 51 -2.30 11.83 -14.77
C ASN A 51 -3.30 10.71 -14.41
N PRO A 52 -4.02 10.83 -13.27
CA PRO A 52 -4.92 9.79 -12.84
C PRO A 52 -6.06 9.64 -13.87
N PRO A 53 -6.48 8.41 -14.19
CA PRO A 53 -7.76 8.18 -14.85
C PRO A 53 -8.91 8.79 -14.04
N ALA A 54 -10.01 9.11 -14.70
CA ALA A 54 -11.21 9.63 -14.04
C ALA A 54 -11.66 8.69 -12.91
N GLY A 55 -11.94 9.25 -11.73
CA GLY A 55 -12.35 8.50 -10.54
C GLY A 55 -11.19 7.98 -9.68
N LEU A 56 -9.94 8.31 -10.02
CA LEU A 56 -8.75 8.02 -9.21
C LEU A 56 -8.04 9.30 -8.75
N GLU A 57 -8.75 10.42 -8.73
CA GLU A 57 -8.25 11.68 -8.18
C GLU A 57 -7.90 11.50 -6.69
N GLY A 58 -6.75 12.01 -6.27
CA GLY A 58 -6.26 11.87 -4.90
C GLY A 58 -5.67 10.50 -4.55
N VAL A 59 -5.58 9.57 -5.51
CA VAL A 59 -4.90 8.29 -5.28
C VAL A 59 -3.38 8.47 -5.36
N HIS A 60 -2.65 7.80 -4.46
CA HIS A 60 -1.20 7.79 -4.41
C HIS A 60 -0.64 6.46 -4.94
N LYS A 61 0.52 6.50 -5.60
CA LYS A 61 1.18 5.31 -6.17
C LYS A 61 2.54 5.11 -5.52
N TYR A 62 2.79 3.88 -5.08
CA TYR A 62 4.06 3.47 -4.46
C TYR A 62 4.63 2.23 -5.12
N THR A 63 5.96 2.20 -5.24
CA THR A 63 6.70 1.00 -5.68
C THR A 63 7.08 0.17 -4.46
N PRO A 64 6.77 -1.14 -4.43
CA PRO A 64 7.23 -2.02 -3.36
C PRO A 64 8.76 -2.12 -3.37
N GLY A 65 9.43 -1.75 -2.28
CA GLY A 65 10.87 -1.94 -2.10
C GLY A 65 11.74 -0.68 -1.97
N VAL A 66 11.17 0.53 -2.10
CA VAL A 66 11.87 1.77 -1.74
C VAL A 66 11.32 2.25 -0.38
N PRO A 67 12.16 2.56 0.63
CA PRO A 67 11.75 3.17 1.88
C PRO A 67 10.83 4.38 1.65
#